data_AF-A0A660Q8J0-F1
#
_entry.id   AF-A0A660Q8J0-F1
#
_cell.length_a   1.000
_cell.length_b   1.000
_cell.length_c   1.000
_cell.angle_alpha   90.00
_cell.angle_beta   90.00
_cell.angle_gamma   90.00
#
_symmetry.space_group_name_H-M   'P 1'
#
loop_
_entity.id
_entity.type
_entity.pdbx_description
1 polymer ?
#
loop_
_entity_poly.entity_id
_entity_poly.type
_entity_poly.pdbx_seq_one_letter_code
_entity_poly.pdbx_strand_id
1 'polypeptide(L)'
;MRRAKNMSIRLLGVMAGSMFCASTALAYLMVAWGASEGFYFPGDPSHGILTNGETTIAQLIFSVDAVADPVDINNSAGGYVSGDDVVLAEYTLTSGINCDEWAYFGAPNYTGAYSAGYIFGRIFEDNTPAIGERYFNGPMETAEDRSPPQSPQSYDFNSGPGYGDDLDQVIPIPEPLTAALYGLGTLVILHRRRKA
;
A
#
# COMPACT_ATOMS: atom_id res chain seq x y z
N MET A 1 26.13 -61.11 65.53
CA MET A 1 24.79 -60.87 64.97
C MET A 1 24.36 -59.44 65.29
N ARG A 2 24.67 -58.46 64.43
CA ARG A 2 24.21 -57.06 64.55
C ARG A 2 23.77 -56.60 63.16
N ARG A 3 22.50 -56.24 63.04
CA ARG A 3 21.79 -55.95 61.78
C ARG A 3 21.80 -54.43 61.56
N ALA A 4 22.58 -53.94 60.60
CA ALA A 4 22.54 -52.54 60.19
C ALA A 4 21.32 -52.29 59.29
N LYS A 5 20.47 -51.34 59.68
CA LYS A 5 19.33 -50.87 58.88
C LYS A 5 19.83 -49.74 57.98
N ASN A 6 19.84 -49.97 56.67
CA ASN A 6 20.11 -48.92 55.68
C ASN A 6 18.86 -48.04 55.50
N MET A 7 19.03 -46.76 55.78
CA MET A 7 18.01 -45.71 55.69
C MET A 7 18.08 -45.10 54.27
N SER A 8 17.07 -45.37 53.44
CA SER A 8 16.96 -44.77 52.10
C SER A 8 16.41 -43.34 52.21
N ILE A 9 17.29 -42.36 52.00
CA ILE A 9 16.94 -40.95 51.78
C ILE A 9 16.42 -40.81 50.34
N ARG A 10 15.14 -40.50 50.18
CA ARG A 10 14.57 -40.14 48.87
C ARG A 10 14.77 -38.63 48.64
N LEU A 11 15.63 -38.30 47.70
CA LEU A 11 15.90 -36.94 47.23
C LEU A 11 14.68 -36.46 46.41
N LEU A 12 13.95 -35.47 46.92
CA LEU A 12 12.83 -34.84 46.22
C LEU A 12 13.40 -33.72 45.33
N GLY A 13 13.49 -33.96 44.01
CA GLY A 13 13.93 -32.96 43.05
C GLY A 13 12.83 -31.95 42.76
N VAL A 14 13.00 -30.71 43.21
CA VAL A 14 12.16 -29.57 42.83
C VAL A 14 12.63 -29.10 41.45
N MET A 15 11.89 -29.45 40.40
CA MET A 15 12.04 -28.87 39.06
C MET A 15 11.46 -27.45 39.08
N ALA A 16 12.33 -26.45 39.10
CA ALA A 16 11.96 -25.06 38.82
C ALA A 16 11.74 -24.91 37.31
N GLY A 17 10.47 -24.83 36.89
CA GLY A 17 10.10 -24.57 35.50
C GLY A 17 10.35 -23.11 35.16
N SER A 18 11.39 -22.85 34.36
CA SER A 18 11.65 -21.53 33.79
C SER A 18 10.58 -21.21 32.74
N MET A 19 9.63 -20.34 33.09
CA MET A 19 8.63 -19.83 32.16
C MET A 19 9.32 -18.81 31.23
N PHE A 20 9.63 -19.23 30.00
CA PHE A 20 10.06 -18.32 28.95
C PHE A 20 8.84 -17.53 28.46
N CYS A 21 8.73 -16.25 28.81
CA CYS A 21 7.85 -15.33 28.10
C CYS A 21 8.47 -15.06 26.73
N ALA A 22 7.89 -15.61 25.66
CA ALA A 22 8.21 -15.21 24.31
C ALA A 22 7.61 -13.82 24.05
N SER A 23 8.43 -12.78 23.99
CA SER A 23 8.00 -11.48 23.48
C SER A 23 7.89 -11.57 21.95
N THR A 24 6.68 -11.50 21.41
CA THR A 24 6.50 -11.26 19.97
C THR A 24 6.89 -9.82 19.70
N ALA A 25 8.03 -9.60 19.02
CA ALA A 25 8.36 -8.29 18.50
C ALA A 25 7.37 -7.97 17.36
N LEU A 26 6.59 -6.92 17.52
CA LEU A 26 5.74 -6.38 16.46
C LEU A 26 6.62 -5.51 15.56
N ALA A 27 6.53 -5.72 14.25
CA ALA A 27 7.20 -4.90 13.24
C ALA A 27 6.26 -3.76 12.80
N TYR A 28 6.78 -2.53 12.69
CA TYR A 28 6.01 -1.31 12.42
C TYR A 28 6.62 -0.52 11.26
N LEU A 29 5.76 0.03 10.42
CA LEU A 29 6.13 0.99 9.39
C LEU A 29 5.74 2.38 9.89
N MET A 30 6.68 3.33 9.83
CA MET A 30 6.42 4.75 10.11
C MET A 30 6.99 5.57 8.97
N VAL A 31 6.18 6.41 8.34
CA VAL A 31 6.59 7.21 7.17
C VAL A 31 6.19 8.67 7.40
N ALA A 32 7.17 9.56 7.32
CA ALA A 32 6.96 11.00 7.18
C ALA A 32 7.04 11.30 5.68
N TRP A 33 5.94 11.73 5.09
CA TRP A 33 5.80 11.84 3.64
C TRP A 33 5.32 13.22 3.23
N GLY A 34 5.73 13.64 2.04
CA GLY A 34 5.40 14.95 1.49
C GLY A 34 5.97 15.12 0.09
N ALA A 35 5.89 16.35 -0.41
CA ALA A 35 6.52 16.78 -1.65
C ALA A 35 7.34 18.03 -1.36
N SER A 36 8.65 17.96 -1.59
CA SER A 36 9.56 19.10 -1.40
C SER A 36 9.66 20.01 -2.63
N GLU A 37 9.25 19.52 -3.79
CA GLU A 37 9.15 20.29 -5.03
C GLU A 37 7.68 20.41 -5.49
N GLY A 38 7.46 21.16 -6.57
CA GLY A 38 6.15 21.30 -7.20
C GLY A 38 5.89 20.25 -8.28
N PHE A 39 4.63 19.95 -8.54
CA PHE A 39 4.19 19.12 -9.67
C PHE A 39 3.72 20.00 -10.81
N TYR A 40 4.21 19.73 -12.01
CA TYR A 40 3.86 20.46 -13.22
C TYR A 40 4.00 19.57 -14.45
N PHE A 41 3.43 20.03 -15.56
CA PHE A 41 3.41 19.25 -16.78
C PHE A 41 4.60 19.63 -17.68
N PRO A 42 5.35 18.66 -18.24
CA PRO A 42 6.47 18.98 -19.14
C PRO A 42 6.05 19.79 -20.38
N GLY A 43 4.83 19.57 -20.87
CA GLY A 43 4.24 20.35 -21.97
C GLY A 43 3.67 21.70 -21.55
N ASP A 44 3.54 21.94 -20.25
CA ASP A 44 2.97 23.15 -19.67
C ASP A 44 3.61 23.48 -18.31
N PRO A 45 4.89 23.88 -18.29
CA PRO A 45 5.62 24.15 -17.05
C PRO A 45 5.21 25.46 -16.38
N SER A 46 4.27 26.21 -16.98
CA SER A 46 3.69 27.43 -16.44
C SER A 46 2.55 27.17 -15.46
N HIS A 47 2.01 25.95 -15.42
CA HIS A 47 0.83 25.59 -14.65
C HIS A 47 1.16 24.41 -13.73
N GLY A 48 0.98 24.63 -12.43
CA GLY A 48 1.08 23.58 -11.42
C GLY A 48 -0.07 22.57 -11.52
N ILE A 49 0.04 21.46 -10.79
CA ILE A 49 -1.01 20.43 -10.79
C ILE A 49 -2.38 20.94 -10.31
N LEU A 50 -2.42 22.02 -9.49
CA LEU A 50 -3.66 22.60 -8.95
C LEU A 50 -4.03 23.95 -9.58
N THR A 51 -3.63 24.21 -10.83
CA THR A 51 -3.81 25.54 -11.48
C THR A 51 -5.28 25.98 -11.57
N ASN A 52 -6.24 25.06 -11.51
CA ASN A 52 -7.67 25.41 -11.47
C ASN A 52 -8.22 25.69 -10.07
N GLY A 53 -7.35 25.86 -9.05
CA GLY A 53 -7.76 26.19 -7.68
C GLY A 53 -8.45 25.02 -6.98
N GLU A 54 -8.15 23.81 -7.42
CA GLU A 54 -8.88 22.61 -7.08
C GLU A 54 -8.28 21.90 -5.89
N THR A 55 -9.13 21.10 -5.28
CA THR A 55 -8.73 20.16 -4.25
C THR A 55 -8.23 18.91 -4.95
N THR A 56 -7.10 18.36 -4.51
CA THR A 56 -6.62 17.06 -4.98
C THR A 56 -6.46 16.09 -3.83
N ILE A 57 -6.16 14.84 -4.18
CA ILE A 57 -5.80 13.77 -3.29
C ILE A 57 -4.34 13.36 -3.55
N ALA A 58 -3.53 13.34 -2.49
CA ALA A 58 -2.24 12.69 -2.45
C ALA A 58 -2.32 11.40 -1.61
N GLN A 59 -1.68 10.33 -2.07
CA GLN A 59 -1.77 8.99 -1.48
C GLN A 59 -0.38 8.43 -1.23
N LEU A 60 -0.18 7.85 -0.05
CA LEU A 60 0.94 6.95 0.22
C LEU A 60 0.47 5.52 -0.05
N ILE A 61 1.13 4.82 -0.97
CA ILE A 61 0.75 3.50 -1.46
C ILE A 61 1.86 2.50 -1.13
N PHE A 62 1.48 1.28 -0.81
CA PHE A 62 2.37 0.12 -0.67
C PHE A 62 2.23 -0.82 -1.85
N SER A 63 3.35 -1.29 -2.40
CA SER A 63 3.46 -2.29 -3.46
C SER A 63 4.28 -3.48 -2.95
N VAL A 64 3.93 -4.71 -3.37
CA VAL A 64 4.71 -5.91 -3.00
C VAL A 64 5.89 -6.12 -3.95
N ASP A 65 5.77 -5.73 -5.23
CA ASP A 65 6.61 -6.22 -6.31
C ASP A 65 7.55 -5.16 -6.94
N ALA A 66 7.62 -3.97 -6.36
CA ALA A 66 8.39 -2.83 -6.86
C ALA A 66 7.86 -2.23 -8.18
N VAL A 67 6.59 -2.47 -8.50
CA VAL A 67 5.91 -1.92 -9.67
C VAL A 67 4.72 -1.10 -9.18
N ALA A 68 4.60 0.14 -9.69
CA ALA A 68 3.39 0.93 -9.45
C ALA A 68 2.33 0.44 -10.42
N ASP A 69 1.28 -0.18 -9.90
CA ASP A 69 0.19 -0.66 -10.73
C ASP A 69 -0.60 0.53 -11.32
N PRO A 70 -1.20 0.36 -12.51
CA PRO A 70 -2.00 1.41 -13.13
C PRO A 70 -3.14 1.89 -12.23
N VAL A 71 -3.58 3.12 -12.45
CA VAL A 71 -4.75 3.66 -11.77
C VAL A 71 -6.00 2.89 -12.23
N ASP A 72 -6.81 2.41 -11.27
CA ASP A 72 -8.16 1.90 -11.55
C ASP A 72 -9.21 2.95 -11.22
N ILE A 73 -9.68 3.64 -12.28
CA ILE A 73 -10.69 4.70 -12.15
C ILE A 73 -12.02 4.20 -11.57
N ASN A 74 -12.30 2.90 -11.65
CA ASN A 74 -13.51 2.29 -11.12
C ASN A 74 -13.38 1.89 -9.64
N ASN A 75 -12.17 1.94 -9.08
CA ASN A 75 -11.88 1.56 -7.69
C ASN A 75 -11.80 2.78 -6.75
N SER A 76 -12.74 3.71 -6.86
CA SER A 76 -12.75 4.92 -6.00
C SER A 76 -12.82 4.58 -4.51
N ALA A 77 -13.53 3.50 -4.13
CA ALA A 77 -13.61 3.03 -2.75
C ALA A 77 -12.28 2.45 -2.21
N GLY A 78 -11.39 1.98 -3.09
CA GLY A 78 -10.05 1.51 -2.76
C GLY A 78 -8.98 2.57 -2.97
N GLY A 79 -9.34 3.82 -3.31
CA GLY A 79 -8.39 4.89 -3.58
C GLY A 79 -7.70 4.77 -4.94
N TYR A 80 -8.37 4.20 -5.94
CA TYR A 80 -7.92 4.15 -7.34
C TYR A 80 -6.63 3.33 -7.58
N VAL A 81 -6.25 2.46 -6.64
CA VAL A 81 -5.18 1.46 -6.81
C VAL A 81 -5.70 0.22 -7.53
N SER A 82 -4.79 -0.56 -8.10
CA SER A 82 -5.11 -1.85 -8.74
C SER A 82 -4.05 -2.90 -8.42
N GLY A 83 -4.23 -4.12 -8.94
CA GLY A 83 -3.27 -5.21 -8.75
C GLY A 83 -2.97 -5.52 -7.29
N ASP A 84 -1.71 -5.38 -6.87
CA ASP A 84 -1.26 -5.63 -5.50
C ASP A 84 -1.01 -4.36 -4.66
N ASP A 85 -1.22 -3.19 -5.26
CA ASP A 85 -1.09 -1.90 -4.60
C ASP A 85 -2.17 -1.69 -3.53
N VAL A 86 -1.77 -1.11 -2.39
CA VAL A 86 -2.64 -0.80 -1.27
C VAL A 86 -2.41 0.62 -0.77
N VAL A 87 -3.47 1.43 -0.69
CA VAL A 87 -3.40 2.76 -0.07
C VAL A 87 -3.15 2.62 1.43
N LEU A 88 -2.02 3.15 1.89
CA LEU A 88 -1.67 3.25 3.31
C LEU A 88 -2.26 4.49 3.96
N ALA A 89 -2.16 5.63 3.27
CA ALA A 89 -2.66 6.91 3.75
C ALA A 89 -3.12 7.78 2.58
N GLU A 90 -4.07 8.65 2.88
CA GLU A 90 -4.58 9.65 1.95
C GLU A 90 -4.53 11.03 2.60
N TYR A 91 -4.21 12.05 1.82
CA TYR A 91 -4.15 13.43 2.25
C TYR A 91 -4.76 14.36 1.20
N THR A 92 -5.80 15.08 1.61
CA THR A 92 -6.48 16.05 0.76
C THR A 92 -5.71 17.37 0.74
N LEU A 93 -5.37 17.83 -0.44
CA LEU A 93 -4.64 19.07 -0.67
C LEU A 93 -5.59 20.09 -1.29
N THR A 94 -5.65 21.29 -0.73
CA THR A 94 -6.42 22.41 -1.29
C THR A 94 -5.50 23.62 -1.41
N SER A 95 -5.38 24.12 -2.65
CA SER A 95 -4.57 25.30 -2.95
C SER A 95 -5.02 26.50 -2.12
N GLY A 96 -4.06 27.19 -1.49
CA GLY A 96 -4.30 28.32 -0.61
C GLY A 96 -4.74 27.95 0.82
N ILE A 97 -4.90 26.66 1.14
CA ILE A 97 -5.18 26.18 2.51
C ILE A 97 -3.96 25.48 3.10
N ASN A 98 -3.54 24.35 2.50
CA ASN A 98 -2.47 23.50 3.01
C ASN A 98 -1.37 23.19 1.97
N CYS A 99 -1.47 23.77 0.79
CA CYS A 99 -0.47 23.75 -0.28
C CYS A 99 -0.66 24.98 -1.18
N ASP A 100 0.27 25.19 -2.11
CA ASP A 100 0.13 26.16 -3.22
C ASP A 100 -0.38 25.46 -4.50
N GLU A 101 -0.45 26.19 -5.61
CA GLU A 101 -0.91 25.65 -6.90
C GLU A 101 0.01 24.54 -7.46
N TRP A 102 1.23 24.43 -6.95
CA TRP A 102 2.23 23.44 -7.34
C TRP A 102 2.17 22.20 -6.46
N ALA A 103 1.27 22.18 -5.46
CA ALA A 103 1.10 21.12 -4.48
C ALA A 103 2.40 20.78 -3.72
N TYR A 104 3.13 21.79 -3.23
CA TYR A 104 4.12 21.59 -2.18
C TYR A 104 3.42 21.23 -0.85
N PHE A 105 3.79 20.12 -0.20
CA PHE A 105 3.13 19.71 1.05
C PHE A 105 3.99 18.83 1.98
N GLY A 106 3.63 18.84 3.26
CA GLY A 106 4.02 17.81 4.22
C GLY A 106 2.77 17.19 4.84
N ALA A 107 2.59 15.88 4.68
CA ALA A 107 1.42 15.16 5.18
C ALA A 107 1.65 14.69 6.64
N PRO A 108 0.57 14.36 7.38
CA PRO A 108 0.69 13.68 8.65
C PRO A 108 1.44 12.35 8.51
N ASN A 109 2.30 12.04 9.49
CA ASN A 109 3.04 10.78 9.49
C ASN A 109 2.08 9.58 9.45
N TYR A 110 2.37 8.63 8.58
CA TYR A 110 1.73 7.32 8.59
C TYR A 110 2.38 6.42 9.65
N THR A 111 1.58 5.59 10.31
CA THR A 111 2.05 4.53 11.21
C THR A 111 1.15 3.31 11.07
N GLY A 112 1.74 2.15 10.79
CA GLY A 112 1.01 0.91 10.58
C GLY A 112 1.87 -0.33 10.82
N ALA A 113 1.30 -1.50 10.54
CA ALA A 113 2.05 -2.75 10.56
C ALA A 113 3.07 -2.77 9.42
N TYR A 114 4.28 -3.25 9.71
CA TYR A 114 5.30 -3.43 8.67
C TYR A 114 5.02 -4.67 7.83
N SER A 115 5.17 -4.52 6.52
CA SER A 115 5.32 -5.62 5.56
C SER A 115 6.51 -5.31 4.68
N ALA A 116 7.28 -6.34 4.31
CA ALA A 116 8.37 -6.19 3.36
C ALA A 116 7.79 -5.91 1.97
N GLY A 117 8.32 -4.88 1.29
CA GLY A 117 7.86 -4.41 0.00
C GLY A 117 8.34 -2.99 -0.24
N TYR A 118 7.53 -2.21 -0.95
CA TYR A 118 7.87 -0.88 -1.42
C TYR A 118 6.77 0.12 -1.10
N ILE A 119 7.14 1.38 -0.97
CA ILE A 119 6.22 2.50 -0.87
C ILE A 119 6.44 3.47 -2.01
N PHE A 120 5.37 4.12 -2.45
CA PHE A 120 5.43 5.24 -3.36
C PHE A 120 4.27 6.20 -3.12
N GLY A 121 4.39 7.42 -3.65
CA GLY A 121 3.38 8.45 -3.60
C GLY A 121 2.59 8.52 -4.89
N ARG A 122 1.30 8.85 -4.82
CA ARG A 122 0.50 9.22 -5.98
C ARG A 122 -0.24 10.51 -5.72
N ILE A 123 -0.26 11.44 -6.68
CA ILE A 123 -1.06 12.66 -6.61
C ILE A 123 -1.84 12.84 -7.91
N PHE A 124 -3.11 13.21 -7.78
CA PHE A 124 -4.00 13.43 -8.91
C PHE A 124 -4.11 14.92 -9.27
N GLU A 125 -4.69 15.22 -10.43
CA GLU A 125 -5.07 16.57 -10.79
C GLU A 125 -6.28 17.07 -9.98
N ASP A 126 -7.27 16.20 -9.73
CA ASP A 126 -8.49 16.50 -8.98
C ASP A 126 -8.72 15.49 -7.83
N ASN A 127 -9.63 15.81 -6.91
CA ASN A 127 -10.07 14.94 -5.82
C ASN A 127 -11.12 13.89 -6.26
N THR A 128 -11.62 14.01 -7.49
CA THR A 128 -12.42 12.97 -8.14
C THR A 128 -11.77 12.53 -9.45
N PRO A 129 -10.65 11.79 -9.38
CA PRO A 129 -9.94 11.29 -10.55
C PRO A 129 -10.88 10.78 -11.64
N ALA A 130 -10.72 11.28 -12.86
CA ALA A 130 -11.48 10.90 -14.04
C ALA A 130 -10.58 10.58 -15.23
N ILE A 131 -11.15 9.91 -16.24
CA ILE A 131 -10.43 9.61 -17.50
C ILE A 131 -10.08 10.93 -18.20
N GLY A 132 -8.84 11.03 -18.67
CA GLY A 132 -8.30 12.23 -19.34
C GLY A 132 -7.75 13.27 -18.37
N GLU A 133 -7.83 13.04 -17.06
CA GLU A 133 -7.09 13.81 -16.07
C GLU A 133 -5.66 13.29 -15.94
N ARG A 134 -4.85 13.97 -15.15
CA ARG A 134 -3.43 13.65 -15.00
C ARG A 134 -3.12 13.22 -13.57
N TYR A 135 -2.05 12.47 -13.42
CA TYR A 135 -1.55 12.05 -12.12
C TYR A 135 -0.03 11.88 -12.15
N PHE A 136 0.58 11.84 -10.97
CA PHE A 136 2.02 11.64 -10.82
C PHE A 136 2.25 10.53 -9.82
N ASN A 137 3.13 9.59 -10.17
CA ASN A 137 3.71 8.66 -9.21
C ASN A 137 5.08 9.16 -8.78
N GLY A 138 5.32 9.20 -7.47
CA GLY A 138 6.63 9.47 -6.90
C GLY A 138 7.59 8.29 -7.08
N PRO A 139 8.88 8.49 -6.75
CA PRO A 139 9.86 7.41 -6.80
C PRO A 139 9.45 6.29 -5.85
N MET A 140 9.76 5.05 -6.23
CA MET A 140 9.47 3.91 -5.38
C MET A 140 10.64 3.64 -4.44
N GLU A 141 10.36 3.51 -3.15
CA GLU A 141 11.35 3.25 -2.10
C GLU A 141 11.05 1.95 -1.37
N THR A 142 12.08 1.28 -0.85
CA THR A 142 11.87 0.10 0.00
C THR A 142 11.22 0.53 1.32
N ALA A 143 10.20 -0.21 1.75
CA ALA A 143 9.59 -0.01 3.06
C ALA A 143 10.58 -0.46 4.15
N GLU A 144 10.83 0.38 5.15
CA GLU A 144 11.73 0.06 6.26
C GLU A 144 10.98 -0.33 7.53
N ASP A 145 11.43 -1.41 8.19
CA ASP A 145 10.96 -1.74 9.54
C ASP A 145 11.50 -0.71 10.55
N ARG A 146 10.57 -0.01 11.20
CA ARG A 146 10.83 1.02 12.21
C ARG A 146 10.73 0.48 13.63
N SER A 147 11.09 -0.80 13.82
CA SER A 147 11.06 -1.49 15.13
C SER A 147 12.46 -1.76 15.69
N PRO A 148 12.70 -1.51 17.01
CA PRO A 148 11.81 -0.78 17.93
C PRO A 148 11.59 0.67 17.45
N PRO A 149 10.54 1.38 17.95
CA PRO A 149 10.15 2.69 17.45
C PRO A 149 11.36 3.63 17.28
N GLN A 150 11.63 3.98 16.03
CA GLN A 150 12.69 4.90 15.60
C GLN A 150 12.09 6.04 14.78
N SER A 151 12.93 6.98 14.32
CA SER A 151 12.48 8.06 13.45
C SER A 151 11.76 7.51 12.21
N PRO A 152 10.66 8.14 11.76
CA PRO A 152 9.97 7.73 10.55
C PRO A 152 10.89 7.70 9.33
N GLN A 153 10.61 6.80 8.39
CA GLN A 153 11.16 6.87 7.04
C GLN A 153 10.75 8.21 6.41
N SER A 154 11.72 8.99 5.94
CA SER A 154 11.41 10.16 5.13
C SER A 154 11.10 9.69 3.72
N TYR A 155 9.96 10.08 3.17
CA TYR A 155 9.57 9.81 1.80
C TYR A 155 9.21 11.12 1.10
N ASP A 156 9.88 11.42 0.01
CA ASP A 156 9.62 12.62 -0.78
C ASP A 156 9.04 12.22 -2.15
N PHE A 157 7.85 12.74 -2.47
CA PHE A 157 7.12 12.41 -3.70
C PHE A 157 7.88 12.86 -4.94
N ASN A 158 8.72 13.89 -4.82
CA ASN A 158 9.42 14.47 -5.95
C ASN A 158 10.82 14.96 -5.55
N SER A 159 11.81 14.07 -5.62
CA SER A 159 13.22 14.43 -5.49
C SER A 159 13.81 15.04 -6.80
N GLY A 160 12.97 15.69 -7.61
CA GLY A 160 13.26 16.26 -8.93
C GLY A 160 11.96 16.56 -9.70
N PRO A 161 12.00 17.28 -10.84
CA PRO A 161 10.79 17.68 -11.56
C PRO A 161 9.95 16.45 -11.93
N GLY A 162 8.78 16.35 -11.31
CA GLY A 162 7.89 15.21 -11.46
C GLY A 162 7.37 15.10 -12.89
N TYR A 163 7.35 13.88 -13.42
CA TYR A 163 6.71 13.56 -14.70
C TYR A 163 5.31 13.03 -14.41
N GLY A 164 4.30 13.62 -15.04
CA GLY A 164 2.92 13.16 -14.92
C GLY A 164 2.60 12.21 -16.06
N ASP A 165 1.75 11.23 -15.77
CA ASP A 165 1.13 10.35 -16.76
C ASP A 165 -0.35 10.76 -16.97
N ASP A 166 -0.87 10.50 -18.16
CA ASP A 166 -2.28 10.73 -18.50
C ASP A 166 -3.15 9.54 -18.01
N LEU A 167 -4.31 9.82 -17.41
CA LEU A 167 -5.33 8.82 -17.02
C LEU A 167 -6.11 8.33 -18.24
N ASP A 168 -5.47 7.52 -19.07
CA ASP A 168 -6.09 6.95 -20.27
C ASP A 168 -6.59 5.51 -20.09
N GLN A 169 -6.39 4.91 -18.91
CA GLN A 169 -6.60 3.48 -18.71
C GLN A 169 -7.93 3.16 -18.02
N VAL A 170 -8.71 2.30 -18.66
CA VAL A 170 -9.76 1.52 -18.02
C VAL A 170 -9.20 0.10 -17.88
N ILE A 171 -8.97 -0.34 -16.65
CA ILE A 171 -8.56 -1.73 -16.40
C ILE A 171 -9.73 -2.62 -16.83
N PRO A 172 -9.56 -3.54 -17.80
CA PRO A 172 -10.64 -4.40 -18.25
C PRO A 172 -11.04 -5.33 -17.10
N ILE A 173 -12.19 -5.05 -16.49
CA ILE A 173 -12.81 -5.92 -15.49
C ILE A 173 -13.04 -7.28 -16.15
N PRO A 174 -12.46 -8.38 -15.63
CA PRO A 174 -12.79 -9.71 -16.13
C PRO A 174 -14.27 -9.97 -15.88
N GLU A 175 -15.10 -9.94 -16.92
CA GLU A 175 -16.53 -10.17 -16.74
C GLU A 175 -16.76 -11.59 -16.18
N PRO A 176 -17.46 -11.74 -15.03
CA PRO A 176 -17.73 -13.04 -14.44
C PRO A 176 -18.61 -13.94 -15.34
N LEU A 177 -19.29 -13.37 -16.34
CA LEU A 177 -20.17 -14.10 -17.26
C LEU A 177 -19.43 -14.77 -18.42
N THR A 178 -18.28 -14.25 -18.85
CA THR A 178 -17.52 -14.87 -19.96
C THR A 178 -17.04 -16.26 -19.58
N ALA A 179 -16.52 -16.44 -18.36
CA ALA A 179 -16.13 -17.76 -17.85
C ALA A 179 -17.34 -18.70 -17.62
N ALA A 180 -18.47 -18.18 -17.12
CA ALA A 180 -19.67 -18.96 -16.87
C ALA A 180 -20.32 -19.49 -18.18
N LEU A 181 -20.26 -18.72 -19.27
CA LEU A 181 -20.83 -19.11 -20.57
C LEU A 181 -20.02 -20.24 -21.24
N TYR A 182 -18.69 -20.24 -21.10
CA TYR A 182 -17.85 -21.37 -21.54
C TYR A 182 -18.13 -22.65 -20.72
N GLY A 183 -18.41 -22.51 -19.42
CA GLY A 183 -18.80 -23.63 -18.56
C GLY A 183 -20.13 -24.27 -18.97
N LEU A 184 -21.14 -23.47 -19.33
CA LEU A 184 -22.44 -23.97 -19.78
C LEU A 184 -22.40 -24.56 -21.20
N GLY A 185 -21.60 -23.99 -22.10
CA GLY A 185 -21.46 -24.49 -23.48
C GLY A 185 -20.90 -25.91 -23.55
N THR A 186 -19.93 -26.25 -22.69
CA THR A 186 -19.38 -27.62 -22.62
C THR A 186 -20.38 -28.62 -22.03
N LEU A 187 -21.21 -28.21 -21.06
CA LEU A 187 -22.21 -29.07 -20.43
C LEU A 187 -23.33 -29.48 -21.41
N VAL A 188 -23.76 -28.58 -22.30
CA VAL A 188 -24.76 -28.88 -23.34
C VAL A 188 -24.21 -29.86 -24.38
N ILE A 189 -22.93 -29.74 -24.76
CA ILE A 189 -22.29 -30.66 -25.72
C ILE A 189 -22.09 -32.05 -25.12
N LEU A 190 -21.71 -32.15 -23.83
CA LEU A 190 -21.61 -33.41 -23.10
C LEU A 190 -22.98 -34.08 -22.91
N HIS A 191 -24.04 -33.32 -22.66
CA HIS A 191 -25.39 -33.87 -22.50
C HIS A 191 -25.96 -34.41 -23.83
N ARG A 192 -25.58 -33.82 -24.97
CA ARG A 192 -26.05 -34.26 -26.29
C ARG A 192 -25.37 -35.54 -26.79
N ARG A 193 -24.14 -35.84 -26.35
CA ARG A 193 -23.43 -37.09 -26.65
C ARG A 193 -23.98 -38.33 -25.94
N ARG A 194 -24.84 -38.16 -24.93
CA ARG A 194 -25.41 -39.29 -24.16
C ARG A 194 -26.76 -39.79 -24.70
N LYS A 195 -27.29 -39.16 -25.75
CA LYS A 195 -28.58 -39.50 -26.40
C LYS A 195 -28.45 -39.88 -27.88
N ALA A 196 -27.24 -40.06 -28.40
CA ALA A 196 -26.99 -40.66 -29.71
C ALA A 196 -26.52 -42.10 -29.53
#